data_AF-A0AAW7NX39-F1
#
_entry.id   AF-A0AAW7NX39-F1
#
_cell.length_a   1.000
_cell.length_b   1.000
_cell.length_c   1.000
_cell.angle_alpha   90.00
_cell.angle_beta   90.00
_cell.angle_gamma   90.00
#
_symmetry.space_group_name_H-M   'P 1'
#
loop_
_entity.id
_entity.type
_entity.pdbx_description
1 polymer ?
#
loop_
_entity_poly.entity_id
_entity_poly.type
_entity_poly.pdbx_seq_one_letter_code
_entity_poly.pdbx_strand_id
1 'polypeptide(L)' 'MFNKKKSLQKAFELIAIFIDKCNLSETEKCNLKGLLMNIRSRMEAA' A
#
# COMPACT_ATOMS: atom_id res chain seq x y z
N MET A 1 -15.54 2.20 18.37
CA MET A 1 -15.83 3.00 17.15
C MET A 1 -14.88 2.58 16.04
N PHE A 2 -15.39 2.00 14.95
CA PHE A 2 -14.57 1.54 13.83
C PHE A 2 -14.07 2.76 13.03
N ASN A 3 -12.82 3.15 13.20
CA ASN A 3 -12.28 4.29 12.48
C ASN A 3 -11.79 3.85 11.09
N LYS A 4 -12.68 3.96 10.10
CA LYS A 4 -12.46 3.54 8.71
C LYS A 4 -11.14 4.08 8.13
N LYS A 5 -10.79 5.35 8.42
CA LYS A 5 -9.53 5.97 7.96
C LYS A 5 -8.30 5.27 8.54
N LYS A 6 -8.29 5.00 9.85
CA LYS A 6 -7.19 4.26 10.51
C LYS A 6 -7.07 2.82 10.02
N SER A 7 -8.20 2.16 9.75
CA SER A 7 -8.19 0.79 9.21
C SER A 7 -7.60 0.74 7.80
N LEU A 8 -7.93 1.72 6.95
CA LEU A 8 -7.43 1.80 5.59
C LEU A 8 -5.93 2.06 5.58
N GLN A 9 -5.45 3.02 6.38
CA GLN A 9 -4.02 3.31 6.51
C GLN A 9 -3.22 2.06 6.92
N LYS A 10 -3.70 1.32 7.92
CA LYS A 10 -3.07 0.06 8.34
C LYS A 10 -3.01 -0.98 7.23
N ALA A 11 -4.03 -1.07 6.39
CA ALA A 11 -4.03 -2.01 5.27
C ALA A 11 -2.91 -1.66 4.25
N PHE A 12 -2.78 -0.38 3.88
CA PHE A 12 -1.71 0.07 2.99
C PHE A 12 -0.31 -0.19 3.59
N GLU A 13 -0.11 0.08 4.89
CA GLU A 13 1.15 -0.21 5.58
C GLU A 13 1.48 -1.71 5.58
N LEU A 14 0.50 -2.57 5.87
CA LEU A 14 0.69 -4.03 5.85
C LEU A 14 1.06 -4.56 4.46
N ILE A 15 0.42 -4.05 3.41
CA ILE A 15 0.73 -4.44 2.03
C ILE A 15 2.15 -4.00 1.65
N ALA A 16 2.56 -2.78 2.02
CA ALA A 16 3.92 -2.30 1.77
C ALA A 16 4.98 -3.17 2.46
N ILE A 17 4.75 -3.54 3.73
CA ILE A 17 5.62 -4.46 4.48
C ILE A 17 5.68 -5.84 3.81
N PHE A 18 4.54 -6.32 3.29
CA PHE A 18 4.51 -7.60 2.59
C PHE A 18 5.34 -7.57 1.30
N ILE A 19 5.24 -6.50 0.51
CA ILE A 19 6.05 -6.30 -0.71
C ILE A 19 7.55 -6.34 -0.38
N ASP A 20 7.98 -5.75 0.74
CA ASP A 20 9.39 -5.76 1.16
C ASP A 20 9.92 -7.15 1.49
N LYS A 21 9.05 -8.06 1.92
CA LYS A 21 9.40 -9.45 2.25
C LYS A 21 9.33 -10.39 1.05
N CYS A 22 8.74 -9.97 -0.07
CA CYS A 22 8.68 -10.79 -1.26
C CYS A 22 10.08 -10.98 -1.87
N ASN A 23 10.34 -12.18 -2.37
CA ASN A 23 11.56 -12.50 -3.12
C ASN A 23 11.45 -11.96 -4.56
N LEU A 24 11.46 -10.63 -4.68
CA LEU A 24 11.39 -9.87 -5.93
C LEU A 24 12.62 -8.98 -6.04
N SER A 25 12.94 -8.58 -7.26
CA SER A 25 13.94 -7.53 -7.48
C SER A 25 13.50 -6.20 -6.87
N GLU A 26 14.45 -5.32 -6.57
CA GLU A 26 14.15 -3.98 -6.05
C GLU A 26 13.28 -3.16 -7.02
N THR A 27 13.46 -3.35 -8.33
CA THR A 27 12.63 -2.73 -9.36
C THR A 27 11.17 -3.19 -9.27
N GLU A 28 10.93 -4.49 -9.12
CA GLU A 28 9.58 -5.03 -8.97
C GLU A 28 8.91 -4.56 -7.67
N LYS A 29 9.66 -4.52 -6.56
CA LYS A 29 9.16 -3.95 -5.30
C LYS A 29 8.78 -2.48 -5.45
N CYS A 30 9.63 -1.69 -6.11
CA CYS A 30 9.38 -0.28 -6.38
C CYS A 30 8.09 -0.10 -7.21
N ASN A 31 7.93 -0.90 -8.27
CA ASN A 31 6.74 -0.87 -9.12
C ASN A 31 5.46 -1.20 -8.33
N LEU A 32 5.48 -2.25 -7.50
CA LEU A 32 4.34 -2.64 -6.66
C LEU A 32 3.98 -1.56 -5.63
N LYS A 33 4.98 -0.96 -4.97
CA LYS A 33 4.76 0.15 -4.04
C LYS A 33 4.21 1.39 -4.75
N GLY A 34 4.67 1.68 -5.97
CA GLY A 34 4.14 2.75 -6.81
C GLY A 34 2.65 2.53 -7.14
N LEU A 35 2.27 1.32 -7.55
CA LEU A 35 0.87 0.96 -7.80
C LEU A 35 0.01 1.11 -6.54
N LEU A 36 0.53 0.68 -5.38
CA LEU A 36 -0.14 0.81 -4.09
C LEU A 36 -0.41 2.29 -3.73
N MET A 37 0.57 3.16 -3.92
CA MET A 37 0.41 4.60 -3.70
C MET A 37 -0.61 5.23 -4.66
N ASN A 38 -0.61 4.82 -5.93
CA ASN A 38 -1.58 5.31 -6.92
C ASN A 38 -3.02 4.91 -6.56
N ILE A 39 -3.23 3.73 -5.97
CA ILE A 39 -4.55 3.32 -5.46
C ILE A 39 -4.95 4.22 -4.29
N ARG A 40 -4.03 4.46 -3.34
CA ARG A 40 -4.29 5.33 -2.18
C ARG A 40 -4.72 6.73 -2.60
N SER A 41 -3.98 7.38 -3.51
CA SER A 41 -4.30 8.73 -3.98
C SER A 41 -5.67 8.81 -4.66
N ARG A 42 -6.03 7.78 -5.46
CA ARG A 42 -7.36 7.71 -6.12
C ARG A 42 -8.50 7.52 -5.12
N MET A 43 -8.26 6.79 -4.03
CA MET A 43 -9.25 6.64 -2.95
C MET A 43 -9.41 7.90 -2.11
N GLU A 44 -8.37 8.71 -1.94
CA GLU A 44 -8.45 9.98 -1.21
C GLU A 44 -9.14 11.08 -2.05
N ALA A 45 -9.14 10.94 -3.37
CA ALA A 45 -9.79 11.86 -4.31
C ALA A 45 -11.28 11.54 -4.61
N ALA A 46 -11.79 10.39 -4.15
CA ALA A 46 -13.16 9.92 -4.37
C ALA A 46 -14.04 10.08 -3.12
#